data_AF-A0A968DXV2-F1
#
_entry.id   AF-A0A968DXV2-F1
#
_cell.length_a   1.000
_cell.length_b   1.000
_cell.length_c   1.000
_cell.angle_alpha   90.00
_cell.angle_beta   90.00
_cell.angle_gamma   90.00
#
_symmetry.space_group_name_H-M   'P 1'
#
loop_
_entity.id
_entity.type
_entity.pdbx_description
1 polymer ?
#
loop_
_entity_poly.entity_id
_entity_poly.type
_entity_poly.pdbx_seq_one_letter_code
_entity_poly.pdbx_strand_id
1 'polypeptide(L)'
;DPTKYFIICPNVLGSCYGSSGPTSVNPNTGERYRADFPIVTIRDIVRIQQQLLDNLNINGIELVIGGSMGGMQALEWCITDDRPESAVLLGMGEKHRPWAIGISHTQRQAIYNDPNWEDGFYSEKN
;
A
#
# COMPACT_ATOMS: atom_id res chain seq x y z
N ASP A 1 19.32 -13.14 -1.64
CA ASP A 1 20.31 -13.58 -0.64
C ASP A 1 20.59 -12.40 0.29
N PRO A 2 20.09 -12.41 1.54
CA PRO A 2 20.30 -11.31 2.49
C PRO A 2 21.78 -11.16 2.91
N THR A 3 22.65 -12.11 2.59
CA THR A 3 24.11 -11.95 2.80
C THR A 3 24.79 -11.11 1.73
N LYS A 4 24.10 -10.86 0.60
CA LYS A 4 24.59 -10.07 -0.53
C LYS A 4 23.87 -8.74 -0.69
N TYR A 5 22.59 -8.69 -0.31
CA TYR A 5 21.72 -7.55 -0.53
C TYR A 5 21.19 -6.97 0.77
N PHE A 6 21.13 -5.64 0.85
CA PHE A 6 20.35 -4.95 1.86
C PHE A 6 18.89 -4.90 1.43
N ILE A 7 18.05 -5.76 2.01
CA ILE A 7 16.66 -5.95 1.61
C ILE A 7 15.73 -5.08 2.46
N ILE A 8 14.94 -4.23 1.81
CA ILE A 8 13.95 -3.36 2.45
C ILE A 8 12.56 -3.79 1.98
N CYS A 9 11.67 -4.06 2.93
CA CYS A 9 10.29 -4.47 2.67
C CYS A 9 9.36 -3.71 3.63
N PRO A 10 9.01 -2.46 3.32
CA PRO A 10 8.15 -1.65 4.16
C PRO A 10 6.68 -2.04 3.97
N ASN A 11 5.90 -1.98 5.05
CA ASN A 11 4.45 -2.14 4.94
C ASN A 11 3.82 -0.91 4.28
N VAL A 12 2.73 -1.10 3.51
CA VAL A 12 2.12 -0.04 2.72
C VAL A 12 1.27 0.92 3.56
N LEU A 13 1.18 2.18 3.14
CA LEU A 13 0.18 3.12 3.67
C LEU A 13 -1.23 2.56 3.44
N GLY A 14 -2.11 2.67 4.44
CA GLY A 14 -3.47 2.12 4.43
C GLY A 14 -3.56 0.67 4.92
N SER A 15 -2.44 0.01 5.19
CA SER A 15 -2.40 -1.34 5.79
C SER A 15 -2.74 -1.31 7.29
N CYS A 16 -3.03 -2.49 7.86
CA CYS A 16 -3.26 -2.69 9.29
C CYS A 16 -2.06 -3.31 10.03
N TYR A 17 -0.94 -3.59 9.35
CA TYR A 17 0.24 -4.25 9.91
C TYR A 17 1.40 -3.28 10.24
N GLY A 18 1.10 -2.17 10.93
CA GLY A 18 2.11 -1.25 11.49
C GLY A 18 2.20 0.12 10.82
N SER A 19 2.14 0.21 9.49
CA SER A 19 2.05 1.50 8.78
C SER A 19 0.70 2.18 9.04
N SER A 20 0.63 3.50 8.87
CA SER A 20 -0.61 4.25 9.11
C SER A 20 -1.74 3.79 8.20
N GLY A 21 -2.93 3.60 8.77
CA GLY A 21 -4.12 3.14 8.06
C GLY A 21 -5.41 3.49 8.82
N PRO A 22 -6.57 2.96 8.40
CA PRO A 22 -7.87 3.23 9.04
C PRO A 22 -7.91 2.94 10.54
N THR A 23 -7.11 1.99 11.01
CA THR A 23 -7.04 1.66 12.44
C THR A 23 -6.08 2.56 13.22
N SER A 24 -5.29 3.42 12.58
CA SER A 24 -4.40 4.34 13.27
C SER A 24 -5.16 5.47 13.97
N VAL A 25 -4.58 6.02 15.03
CA VAL A 25 -5.13 7.19 15.74
C VAL A 25 -4.89 8.44 14.90
N ASN A 26 -5.97 9.19 14.67
CA ASN A 26 -5.93 10.51 14.04
C ASN A 26 -5.41 11.53 15.08
N PRO A 27 -4.27 12.19 14.82
CA PRO A 27 -3.69 13.13 15.77
C PRO A 27 -4.54 14.39 15.99
N ASN A 28 -5.45 14.72 15.07
CA ASN A 28 -6.31 15.89 15.17
C ASN A 28 -7.52 15.66 16.08
N THR A 29 -8.02 14.42 16.18
CA THR A 29 -9.22 14.08 16.95
C THR A 29 -8.92 13.24 18.20
N GLY A 30 -7.79 12.52 18.22
CA GLY A 30 -7.47 11.54 19.26
C GLY A 30 -8.18 10.19 19.09
N GLU A 31 -9.03 10.05 18.06
CA GLU A 31 -9.78 8.82 17.76
C GLU A 31 -9.20 8.09 16.54
N ARG A 32 -9.55 6.82 16.32
CA ARG A 32 -9.09 6.09 15.11
C ARG A 32 -9.71 6.71 13.85
N TYR A 33 -8.94 6.77 12.75
CA TYR A 33 -9.42 7.34 11.48
C TYR A 33 -10.68 6.65 10.94
N ARG A 34 -10.73 5.32 10.99
CA ARG A 34 -11.83 4.50 10.45
C ARG A 34 -12.15 4.88 9.00
N ALA A 35 -13.43 5.06 8.66
CA ALA A 35 -13.87 5.43 7.33
C ALA A 35 -13.35 6.82 6.87
N ASP A 36 -12.90 7.67 7.80
CA ASP A 36 -12.32 8.98 7.48
C ASP A 36 -10.86 8.92 7.04
N PHE A 37 -10.24 7.72 7.00
CA PHE A 37 -8.89 7.60 6.47
C PHE A 37 -8.86 7.99 4.98
N PRO A 38 -7.89 8.81 4.53
CA PRO A 38 -7.83 9.25 3.15
C PRO A 38 -7.73 8.07 2.17
N ILE A 39 -8.27 8.26 0.97
CA ILE A 39 -8.08 7.30 -0.13
C ILE A 39 -6.59 7.25 -0.48
N VAL A 40 -6.03 6.05 -0.48
CA VAL A 40 -4.63 5.78 -0.79
C VAL A 40 -4.49 5.24 -2.21
N THR A 41 -3.53 5.75 -2.96
CA THR A 41 -3.15 5.24 -4.29
C THR A 41 -1.81 4.52 -4.25
N ILE A 42 -1.49 3.78 -5.32
CA ILE A 42 -0.16 3.17 -5.51
C ILE A 42 0.94 4.25 -5.50
N ARG A 43 0.67 5.44 -6.06
CA ARG A 43 1.60 6.56 -6.07
C ARG A 43 1.89 7.08 -4.66
N ASP A 44 0.89 7.17 -3.80
CA ASP A 44 1.08 7.59 -2.41
C ASP A 44 1.94 6.58 -1.63
N ILE A 45 1.73 5.28 -1.88
CA ILE A 45 2.52 4.20 -1.31
C ILE A 45 3.99 4.33 -1.74
N VAL A 46 4.26 4.46 -3.05
CA VAL A 46 5.63 4.61 -3.56
C VAL A 46 6.29 5.88 -3.03
N ARG A 47 5.56 7.01 -2.96
CA ARG A 47 6.07 8.26 -2.41
C ARG A 47 6.54 8.13 -0.97
N ILE A 48 5.82 7.38 -0.13
CA ILE A 48 6.26 7.12 1.26
C ILE A 48 7.49 6.21 1.28
N GLN A 49 7.58 5.23 0.39
CA GLN A 49 8.76 4.37 0.26
C GLN A 49 9.99 5.19 -0.17
N GLN A 50 9.83 6.14 -1.10
CA GLN A 50 10.88 7.09 -1.49
C GLN A 50 11.36 7.90 -0.29
N GLN A 51 10.44 8.49 0.48
CA GLN A 51 10.78 9.24 1.69
C GLN A 51 11.47 8.36 2.74
N LEU A 52 11.08 7.10 2.88
CA LEU A 52 11.77 6.16 3.75
C LEU A 52 13.22 5.97 3.32
N LEU A 53 13.46 5.75 2.02
CA LEU A 53 14.83 5.58 1.50
C LEU A 53 15.67 6.85 1.68
N ASP A 54 15.07 8.03 1.49
CA ASP A 54 15.74 9.31 1.72
C ASP A 54 16.19 9.45 3.19
N ASN A 55 15.32 9.09 4.14
CA ASN A 55 15.65 9.09 5.57
C ASN A 55 16.72 8.05 5.95
N LEU A 56 16.82 6.96 5.19
CA LEU A 56 17.86 5.94 5.34
C LEU A 56 19.15 6.28 4.58
N ASN A 57 19.19 7.42 3.87
CA ASN A 57 20.30 7.85 3.00
C ASN A 57 20.62 6.84 1.88
N ILE A 58 19.59 6.25 1.27
CA ILE A 58 19.72 5.27 0.19
C ILE A 58 19.49 5.95 -1.16
N ASN A 59 20.58 6.06 -1.92
CA ASN A 59 20.64 6.81 -3.17
C ASN A 59 20.67 5.93 -4.43
N GLY A 60 20.60 4.61 -4.29
CA GLY A 60 20.60 3.66 -5.40
C GLY A 60 19.88 2.37 -5.03
N ILE A 61 19.18 1.79 -6.00
CA ILE A 61 18.42 0.55 -5.83
C ILE A 61 18.79 -0.40 -6.96
N GLU A 62 19.51 -1.48 -6.65
CA GLU A 62 19.88 -2.47 -7.66
C GLU A 62 18.65 -3.17 -8.27
N LEU A 63 17.65 -3.48 -7.43
CA LEU A 63 16.45 -4.19 -7.87
C LEU A 63 15.23 -3.78 -7.06
N VAL A 64 14.18 -3.35 -7.77
CA VAL A 64 12.82 -3.28 -7.25
C VAL A 64 12.04 -4.51 -7.70
N ILE A 65 11.39 -5.21 -6.76
CA ILE A 65 10.67 -6.45 -7.07
C ILE A 65 9.32 -6.47 -6.36
N GLY A 66 8.27 -6.88 -7.07
CA GLY A 66 6.94 -6.98 -6.49
C GLY A 66 5.98 -7.86 -7.28
N GLY A 67 5.06 -8.49 -6.56
CA GLY A 67 3.98 -9.31 -7.11
C GLY A 67 2.59 -8.70 -6.89
N SER A 68 1.67 -8.87 -7.85
CA SER A 68 0.29 -8.36 -7.77
C SER A 68 0.26 -6.85 -7.49
N MET A 69 -0.33 -6.39 -6.38
CA MET A 69 -0.27 -4.98 -5.96
C MET A 69 1.17 -4.48 -5.74
N GLY A 70 2.09 -5.34 -5.31
CA GLY A 70 3.51 -5.02 -5.23
C GLY A 70 4.15 -4.84 -6.61
N GLY A 71 3.68 -5.56 -7.63
CA GLY A 71 4.12 -5.36 -9.01
C GLY A 71 3.70 -4.01 -9.56
N MET A 72 2.51 -3.53 -9.17
CA MET A 72 2.06 -2.17 -9.50
C MET A 72 2.94 -1.10 -8.83
N GLN A 73 3.34 -1.31 -7.57
CA GLN A 73 4.30 -0.43 -6.88
C GLN A 73 5.67 -0.45 -7.56
N ALA A 74 6.15 -1.64 -7.94
CA ALA A 74 7.42 -1.79 -8.63
C ALA A 74 7.45 -1.07 -9.99
N LEU A 75 6.35 -1.14 -10.74
CA LEU A 75 6.19 -0.37 -11.98
C LEU A 75 6.16 1.15 -11.71
N GLU A 76 5.42 1.59 -10.70
CA GLU A 76 5.33 3.02 -10.34
C GLU A 76 6.70 3.57 -9.89
N TRP A 77 7.52 2.78 -9.19
CA TRP A 77 8.91 3.11 -8.87
C TRP A 77 9.72 3.45 -10.12
N CYS A 78 9.67 2.59 -11.14
CA CYS A 78 10.39 2.82 -12.41
C CYS A 78 9.93 4.05 -13.19
N ILE A 79 8.74 4.58 -12.89
CA ILE A 79 8.16 5.74 -13.56
C ILE A 79 8.47 7.04 -12.79
N THR A 80 8.61 6.94 -11.47
CA THR A 80 8.62 8.11 -10.57
C THR A 80 9.96 8.38 -9.92
N ASP A 81 10.96 7.51 -10.12
CA ASP A 81 12.28 7.62 -9.51
C ASP A 81 13.37 7.04 -10.43
N ASP A 82 14.54 7.66 -10.43
CA ASP A 82 15.69 7.23 -11.22
C ASP A 82 16.61 6.25 -10.45
N ARG A 83 16.39 6.04 -9.14
CA ARG A 83 17.21 5.14 -8.32
C ARG A 83 17.19 3.66 -8.73
N PRO A 84 16.07 3.07 -9.22
CA PRO A 84 16.04 1.66 -9.61
C PRO A 84 16.82 1.36 -10.90
N GLU A 85 17.82 0.48 -10.84
CA GLU A 85 18.56 0.01 -12.02
C GLU A 85 17.85 -1.13 -12.76
N SER A 86 17.05 -1.91 -12.04
CA SER A 86 16.31 -3.06 -12.60
C SER A 86 15.00 -3.27 -11.84
N ALA A 87 14.03 -3.90 -12.53
CA ALA A 87 12.75 -4.23 -11.93
C ALA A 87 12.23 -5.61 -12.33
N VAL A 88 11.55 -6.27 -11.40
CA VAL A 88 10.85 -7.54 -11.62
C VAL A 88 9.38 -7.38 -11.24
N LEU A 89 8.51 -7.49 -12.24
CA LEU A 89 7.07 -7.29 -12.11
C LEU A 89 6.34 -8.64 -12.27
N LEU A 90 5.69 -9.12 -11.21
CA LEU A 90 5.08 -10.46 -11.19
C LEU A 90 3.55 -10.37 -11.04
N GLY A 91 2.79 -11.09 -11.87
CA GLY A 91 1.34 -11.29 -11.65
C GLY A 91 0.52 -10.01 -11.53
N MET A 92 0.89 -8.97 -12.28
CA MET A 92 0.26 -7.65 -12.27
C MET A 92 -0.22 -7.28 -13.68
N GLY A 93 -1.21 -6.37 -13.80
CA GLY A 93 -1.64 -5.80 -15.08
C GLY A 93 -1.40 -4.29 -15.14
N GLU A 94 -1.16 -3.71 -16.33
CA GLU A 94 -0.80 -2.29 -16.46
C GLU A 94 -1.84 -1.32 -15.88
N LYS A 95 -3.08 -1.80 -15.76
CA LYS A 95 -4.19 -1.16 -15.09
C LYS A 95 -5.15 -2.21 -14.57
N HIS A 96 -5.96 -1.83 -13.57
CA HIS A 96 -7.03 -2.69 -13.08
C HIS A 96 -8.12 -2.81 -14.16
N ARG A 97 -8.25 -4.00 -14.76
CA ARG A 97 -9.23 -4.25 -15.83
C ARG A 97 -10.66 -4.34 -15.27
N PRO A 98 -11.72 -4.10 -16.08
CA PRO A 98 -13.10 -4.13 -15.60
C PRO A 98 -13.48 -5.39 -14.82
N TRP A 99 -13.00 -6.55 -15.26
CA TRP A 99 -13.20 -7.81 -14.53
C TRP A 99 -12.62 -7.79 -13.11
N ALA A 100 -11.38 -7.32 -12.96
CA ALA A 100 -10.72 -7.20 -11.66
C ALA A 100 -11.39 -6.12 -10.79
N ILE A 101 -11.87 -5.02 -11.42
CA ILE A 101 -12.65 -3.98 -10.72
C ILE A 101 -13.94 -4.58 -10.17
N GLY A 102 -14.65 -5.38 -10.97
CA GLY A 102 -15.88 -6.07 -10.56
C GLY A 102 -15.64 -6.98 -9.36
N ILE A 103 -14.59 -7.82 -9.39
CA ILE A 103 -14.22 -8.67 -8.25
C ILE A 103 -13.95 -7.84 -6.99
N SER A 104 -13.11 -6.80 -7.10
CA SER A 104 -12.78 -5.94 -5.96
C SER A 104 -14.01 -5.19 -5.42
N HIS A 105 -14.96 -4.83 -6.28
CA HIS A 105 -16.23 -4.25 -5.87
C HIS A 105 -17.04 -5.27 -5.06
N THR A 106 -17.22 -6.50 -5.56
CA THR A 106 -17.92 -7.57 -4.83
C THR A 106 -17.29 -7.86 -3.47
N GLN A 107 -15.96 -7.88 -3.38
CA GLN A 107 -15.24 -8.03 -2.10
C GLN A 107 -15.57 -6.91 -1.11
N ARG A 108 -15.58 -5.65 -1.55
CA ARG A 108 -15.98 -4.52 -0.70
C ARG A 108 -17.45 -4.63 -0.28
N GLN A 109 -18.34 -4.99 -1.20
CA GLN A 109 -19.76 -5.18 -0.89
C GLN A 109 -19.98 -6.27 0.15
N ALA A 110 -19.19 -7.36 0.13
CA ALA A 110 -19.29 -8.38 1.17
C ALA A 110 -19.01 -7.83 2.58
N ILE A 111 -18.09 -6.85 2.70
CA ILE A 111 -17.80 -6.17 3.97
C ILE A 111 -18.90 -5.14 4.29
N TYR A 112 -19.26 -4.29 3.32
CA TYR A 112 -20.22 -3.19 3.53
C TYR A 112 -21.63 -3.66 3.88
N ASN A 113 -22.00 -4.87 3.46
CA ASN A 113 -23.30 -5.46 3.81
C ASN A 113 -23.30 -6.20 5.16
N ASP A 114 -22.17 -6.29 5.86
CA ASP A 114 -22.15 -6.81 7.23
C ASP A 114 -22.82 -5.78 8.16
N PRO A 115 -23.86 -6.14 8.94
CA PRO A 115 -24.50 -5.21 9.86
C PRO A 115 -23.55 -4.65 10.93
N ASN A 116 -22.45 -5.34 11.21
CA ASN A 116 -21.43 -4.90 12.16
C ASN A 116 -20.40 -3.93 11.55
N TRP A 117 -20.45 -3.66 10.24
CA TRP A 117 -19.54 -2.73 9.57
C TRP A 117 -19.77 -1.28 10.01
N GLU A 118 -21.01 -0.92 10.36
CA GLU A 118 -21.39 0.40 10.89
C GLU A 118 -20.83 1.57 10.05
N ASP A 119 -20.98 1.51 8.72
CA ASP A 119 -20.43 2.49 7.76
C ASP A 119 -18.92 2.72 7.88
N GLY A 120 -18.19 1.71 8.36
CA GLY A 120 -16.76 1.75 8.63
C GLY A 120 -16.42 2.29 10.01
N PHE A 121 -17.41 2.64 10.83
CA PHE A 121 -17.28 3.12 12.20
C PHE A 121 -17.54 2.04 13.27
N TYR A 122 -17.31 0.78 12.93
CA TYR A 122 -17.46 -0.38 13.83
C TYR A 122 -16.64 -0.30 15.13
N SER A 123 -17.18 -0.79 16.24
CA SER A 123 -16.51 -0.76 17.55
C SER A 123 -15.27 -1.66 17.65
N GLU A 124 -14.40 -1.46 18.65
CA GLU A 124 -13.25 -2.37 18.89
C GLU A 124 -13.65 -3.77 19.37
N LYS A 125 -14.91 -3.95 19.77
CA LYS A 125 -15.44 -5.24 20.25
C LYS A 125 -16.03 -6.10 19.14
N ASN A 126 -16.17 -5.56 17.92
CA ASN A 126 -16.63 -6.28 16.73
C ASN A 126 -15.44 -7.01 16.07
#